data_AF-A0A967B3X4-F1
#
_entry.id   AF-A0A967B3X4-F1
#
_cell.length_a   1.000
_cell.length_b   1.000
_cell.length_c   1.000
_cell.angle_alpha   90.00
_cell.angle_beta   90.00
_cell.angle_gamma   90.00
#
_symmetry.space_group_name_H-M   'P 1'
#
loop_
_entity.id
_entity.type
_entity.pdbx_description
1 polymer ?
#
loop_
_entity_poly.entity_id
_entity_poly.type
_entity_poly.pdbx_seq_one_letter_code
_entity_poly.pdbx_strand_id
1 'polypeptide(L)'
;MAWSDISPAVRSILNAAVERQLVVQVRGIAYSCWRCALSNEVPLLIHLKGYDRPDEYMRTVASEPIVAYAKDLLTLVGHPAATSIKPRRSRTAQQRYLSLGCLKCDALFGSFPLEEEATSVLASDGVPSLPILAELTRPELEWHALELT
;
A
#
# COMPACT_ATOMS: atom_id res chain seq x y z
N MET A 1 -19.73 5.72 20.39
CA MET A 1 -18.96 6.70 21.18
C MET A 1 -19.15 8.03 20.49
N ALA A 2 -19.77 9.01 21.13
CA ALA A 2 -19.94 10.31 20.50
C ALA A 2 -18.59 11.04 20.51
N TRP A 3 -18.30 11.86 19.49
CA TRP A 3 -17.07 12.66 19.43
C TRP A 3 -16.91 13.63 20.63
N SER A 4 -18.02 13.90 21.33
CA SER A 4 -18.10 14.64 22.60
C SER A 4 -17.47 13.91 23.79
N ASP A 5 -17.32 12.59 23.73
CA ASP A 5 -16.86 11.76 24.85
C ASP A 5 -15.33 11.53 24.84
N ILE A 6 -14.63 12.08 23.83
CA ILE A 6 -13.18 11.98 23.71
C ILE A 6 -12.51 12.94 24.70
N SER A 7 -11.56 12.42 25.48
CA SER A 7 -10.83 13.25 26.45
C SER A 7 -10.08 14.40 25.75
N PRO A 8 -9.96 15.58 26.40
CA PRO A 8 -9.21 16.70 25.82
C PRO A 8 -7.78 16.34 25.41
N ALA A 9 -7.12 15.45 26.16
CA ALA A 9 -5.78 14.96 25.85
C ALA A 9 -5.75 14.15 24.54
N VAL A 10 -6.69 13.21 24.37
CA VAL A 10 -6.79 12.41 23.13
C VAL A 10 -7.13 13.31 21.94
N ARG A 11 -8.00 14.31 22.12
CA ARG A 11 -8.30 15.29 21.06
C ARG A 11 -7.05 16.07 20.64
N SER A 12 -6.22 16.49 21.60
CA SER A 12 -4.95 17.18 21.32
C SER A 12 -3.99 16.29 20.51
N ILE A 13 -3.85 15.03 20.89
CA ILE A 13 -3.01 14.05 20.17
C ILE A 13 -3.51 13.84 18.74
N LEU A 14 -4.81 13.65 18.55
CA LEU A 14 -5.40 13.47 17.21
C LEU A 14 -5.21 14.72 16.34
N ASN A 15 -5.42 15.91 16.88
CA ASN A 15 -5.19 17.16 16.15
C ASN A 15 -3.72 17.28 15.72
N ALA A 16 -2.77 16.99 16.62
CA ALA A 16 -1.35 16.99 16.28
C ALA A 16 -1.00 16.00 15.15
N ALA A 17 -1.58 14.79 15.18
CA ALA A 17 -1.39 13.80 14.12
C ALA A 17 -2.06 14.17 12.78
N VAL A 18 -3.14 14.95 12.81
CA VAL A 18 -3.78 15.49 11.60
C VAL A 18 -2.95 16.62 11.00
N GLU A 19 -2.39 17.49 11.85
CA GLU A 19 -1.57 18.63 11.43
C GLU A 19 -0.21 18.18 10.92
N ARG A 20 0.42 17.20 11.58
CA ARG A 20 1.71 16.66 11.14
C ARG A 20 1.57 15.95 9.80
N GLN A 21 2.42 16.38 8.87
CA GLN A 21 2.46 15.84 7.51
C GLN A 21 3.68 14.93 7.34
N LEU A 22 3.47 13.78 6.72
CA LEU A 22 4.49 12.83 6.33
C LEU A 22 4.50 12.70 4.80
N VAL A 23 5.68 12.43 4.23
CA VAL A 23 5.78 12.11 2.80
C VAL A 23 5.70 10.60 2.64
N VAL A 24 4.59 10.13 2.08
CA VAL A 24 4.29 8.72 1.86
C VAL A 24 4.62 8.36 0.41
N GLN A 25 5.36 7.28 0.23
CA GLN A 25 5.75 6.76 -1.07
C GLN A 25 5.17 5.36 -1.29
N VAL A 26 4.52 5.15 -2.43
CA VAL A 26 4.19 3.81 -2.95
C VAL A 26 5.32 3.37 -3.85
N ARG A 27 6.00 2.28 -3.49
CA ARG A 27 7.08 1.69 -4.26
C ARG A 27 6.59 0.45 -4.99
N GLY A 28 7.07 0.26 -6.22
CA GLY A 28 6.67 -0.85 -7.07
C GLY A 28 7.83 -1.68 -7.57
N ILE A 29 7.48 -2.77 -8.25
CA ILE A 29 8.40 -3.61 -9.01
C ILE A 29 7.90 -3.80 -10.44
N ALA A 30 8.83 -4.05 -11.35
CA ALA A 30 8.49 -4.61 -12.65
C ALA A 30 8.11 -6.09 -12.47
N TYR A 31 6.87 -6.44 -12.79
CA TYR A 31 6.34 -7.79 -12.62
C TYR A 31 5.69 -8.31 -13.90
N SER A 32 6.21 -9.45 -14.38
CA SER A 32 5.76 -10.05 -15.63
C SER A 32 4.49 -10.87 -15.42
N CYS A 33 3.47 -10.61 -16.24
CA CYS A 33 2.24 -11.38 -16.19
C CYS A 33 2.44 -12.81 -16.71
N TRP A 34 2.20 -13.80 -15.87
CA TRP A 34 2.28 -15.22 -16.24
C TRP A 34 1.40 -15.61 -17.43
N ARG A 35 0.31 -14.87 -17.69
CA ARG A 35 -0.66 -15.19 -18.75
C ARG A 35 -0.34 -14.53 -20.08
N CYS A 36 0.08 -13.27 -20.08
CA CYS A 36 0.25 -12.48 -21.32
C CYS A 36 1.64 -11.88 -21.50
N ALA A 37 2.58 -12.20 -20.60
CA ALA A 37 3.97 -11.74 -20.58
C ALA A 37 4.19 -10.22 -20.53
N LEU A 38 3.13 -9.41 -20.46
CA LEU A 38 3.27 -7.97 -20.25
C LEU A 38 3.98 -7.72 -18.91
N SER A 39 5.02 -6.90 -18.91
CA SER A 39 5.63 -6.34 -17.70
C SER A 39 4.76 -5.21 -17.17
N ASN A 40 4.42 -5.24 -15.89
CA ASN A 40 3.57 -4.26 -15.22
C ASN A 40 4.36 -3.64 -14.08
N GLU A 41 4.07 -2.39 -13.76
CA GLU A 41 4.50 -1.79 -12.48
C GLU A 41 3.47 -2.16 -11.41
N VAL A 42 3.90 -3.00 -10.48
CA VAL A 42 3.05 -3.54 -9.42
C VAL A 42 3.46 -2.93 -8.09
N PRO A 43 2.56 -2.27 -7.34
CA PRO A 43 2.89 -1.74 -6.03
C PRO A 43 3.22 -2.90 -5.08
N LEU A 44 4.33 -2.75 -4.38
CA LEU A 44 4.90 -3.77 -3.51
C LEU A 44 4.97 -3.30 -2.05
N LEU A 45 5.34 -2.04 -1.85
CA LEU A 45 5.56 -1.45 -0.53
C LEU A 45 4.97 -0.05 -0.44
N ILE A 46 4.52 0.34 0.74
CA ILE A 46 4.29 1.74 1.12
C ILE A 46 5.33 2.08 2.18
N HIS A 47 6.02 3.21 2.03
CA HIS A 47 7.00 3.64 3.03
C HIS A 47 7.06 5.16 3.19
N LEU A 48 7.57 5.60 4.33
CA LEU A 48 7.79 7.02 4.60
C LEU A 48 9.15 7.47 4.05
N LYS A 49 9.17 8.61 3.35
CA LYS A 49 10.41 9.23 2.87
C LYS A 49 11.26 9.70 4.05
N GLY A 50 12.57 9.47 3.97
CA GLY A 50 13.53 9.82 5.02
C GLY A 50 13.67 8.76 6.11
N TYR A 51 12.98 7.62 5.97
CA TYR A 51 13.09 6.47 6.86
C TYR A 51 13.51 5.24 6.06
N ASP A 52 14.75 4.81 6.25
CA ASP A 52 15.35 3.70 5.49
C ASP A 52 15.30 2.36 6.25
N ARG A 53 14.74 2.33 7.47
CA ARG A 53 14.63 1.11 8.28
C ARG A 53 13.26 0.41 8.10
N PRO A 54 13.25 -0.94 7.94
CA PRO A 54 12.11 -1.69 7.44
C PRO A 54 10.96 -1.94 8.42
N ASP A 55 11.21 -1.87 9.73
CA ASP A 55 10.29 -2.36 10.77
C ASP A 55 9.22 -1.33 11.17
N GLU A 56 9.57 -0.05 11.29
CA GLU A 56 8.61 0.97 11.76
C GLU A 56 7.92 1.72 10.61
N TYR A 57 8.60 1.93 9.48
CA TYR A 57 8.21 2.94 8.48
C TYR A 57 7.89 2.37 7.09
N MET A 58 7.74 1.04 6.99
CA MET A 58 7.43 0.34 5.74
C MET A 58 6.28 -0.65 5.94
N ARG A 59 5.45 -0.83 4.91
CA ARG A 59 4.29 -1.72 4.92
C ARG A 59 4.21 -2.46 3.58
N THR A 60 4.22 -3.79 3.62
CA THR A 60 4.02 -4.62 2.42
C THR A 60 2.58 -4.53 1.94
N VAL A 61 2.39 -4.35 0.63
CA VAL A 61 1.08 -4.30 -0.03
C VAL A 61 0.51 -5.72 -0.14
N ALA A 62 0.12 -6.29 1.00
CA ALA A 62 -0.35 -7.67 1.14
C ALA A 62 -1.72 -7.78 1.84
N SER A 63 -1.96 -6.96 2.88
CA SER A 63 -3.26 -6.93 3.56
C SER A 63 -4.25 -6.02 2.84
N GLU A 64 -5.55 -6.32 2.96
CA GLU A 64 -6.60 -5.56 2.28
C GLU A 64 -6.61 -4.05 2.60
N PRO A 65 -6.40 -3.61 3.86
CA PRO A 65 -6.28 -2.18 4.18
C PRO A 65 -5.09 -1.51 3.48
N ILE A 66 -3.93 -2.17 3.44
CA ILE A 66 -2.73 -1.63 2.79
C ILE A 66 -2.90 -1.59 1.27
N VAL A 67 -3.51 -2.63 0.68
CA VAL A 67 -3.85 -2.67 -0.75
C VAL A 67 -4.85 -1.58 -1.12
N ALA A 68 -5.85 -1.34 -0.28
CA ALA A 68 -6.81 -0.25 -0.46
C ALA A 68 -6.11 1.11 -0.40
N TYR A 69 -5.27 1.33 0.60
CA TYR A 69 -4.53 2.59 0.75
C TYR A 69 -3.58 2.84 -0.43
N ALA A 70 -2.82 1.83 -0.86
CA ALA A 70 -1.98 1.92 -2.06
C ALA A 70 -2.80 2.30 -3.30
N LYS A 71 -3.98 1.71 -3.48
CA LYS A 71 -4.89 2.05 -4.58
C LYS A 71 -5.34 3.51 -4.51
N ASP A 72 -5.69 4.01 -3.34
CA ASP A 72 -6.14 5.40 -3.18
C ASP A 72 -5.02 6.38 -3.50
N LEU A 73 -3.81 6.15 -2.98
CA LEU A 73 -2.63 6.97 -3.29
C LEU A 73 -2.30 6.96 -4.79
N LEU A 74 -2.31 5.79 -5.44
CA LEU A 74 -2.09 5.66 -6.88
C LEU A 74 -3.20 6.36 -7.70
N THR A 75 -4.44 6.32 -7.22
CA THR A 75 -5.58 7.00 -7.86
C THR A 75 -5.40 8.51 -7.81
N LEU A 76 -4.98 9.06 -6.67
CA LEU A 76 -4.77 10.50 -6.47
C LEU A 76 -3.71 11.07 -7.43
N VAL A 77 -2.67 10.30 -7.77
CA VAL A 77 -1.63 10.70 -8.73
C VAL A 77 -1.93 10.27 -10.17
N GLY A 78 -3.06 9.61 -10.42
CA GLY A 78 -3.44 9.12 -11.75
C GLY A 78 -2.58 7.97 -12.29
N HIS A 79 -1.92 7.20 -11.43
CA HIS A 79 -1.04 6.11 -11.85
C HIS A 79 -1.86 4.93 -12.40
N PRO A 80 -1.52 4.36 -13.58
CA PRO A 80 -2.30 3.29 -14.21
C PRO A 80 -2.50 2.05 -13.32
N ALA A 81 -1.50 1.73 -12.48
CA ALA A 81 -1.58 0.61 -11.55
C ALA A 81 -2.80 0.65 -10.62
N ALA A 82 -3.34 1.84 -10.29
CA ALA A 82 -4.58 1.97 -9.51
C ALA A 82 -5.76 1.19 -10.13
N THR A 83 -5.86 1.20 -11.46
CA THR A 83 -6.93 0.52 -12.20
C THR A 83 -6.79 -1.00 -12.19
N SER A 84 -5.59 -1.52 -11.89
CA SER A 84 -5.34 -2.95 -11.78
C SER A 84 -5.79 -3.55 -10.45
N ILE A 85 -5.96 -2.71 -9.42
CA ILE A 85 -6.38 -3.12 -8.08
C ILE A 85 -7.90 -3.15 -8.01
N LYS A 86 -8.48 -4.36 -8.05
CA LYS A 86 -9.93 -4.56 -8.17
C LYS A 86 -10.46 -5.52 -7.11
N PRO A 87 -11.71 -5.34 -6.67
CA PRO A 87 -12.40 -6.33 -5.85
C PRO A 87 -12.59 -7.63 -6.64
N ARG A 88 -12.20 -8.75 -6.05
CA ARG A 88 -12.44 -10.11 -6.56
C ARG A 88 -13.23 -10.90 -5.54
N ARG A 89 -13.77 -12.04 -5.98
CA ARG A 89 -14.47 -12.98 -5.12
C ARG A 89 -13.74 -14.32 -5.15
N SER A 90 -13.30 -14.78 -4.00
CA SER A 90 -12.83 -16.15 -3.84
C SER A 90 -14.04 -17.05 -3.66
N ARG A 91 -14.20 -18.05 -4.54
CA ARG A 91 -15.24 -19.07 -4.37
C ARG A 91 -14.94 -19.98 -3.18
N THR A 92 -13.67 -20.29 -2.98
CA THR A 92 -13.20 -21.18 -1.90
C THR A 92 -13.33 -20.52 -0.53
N ALA A 93 -12.88 -19.27 -0.39
CA ALA A 93 -12.98 -18.53 0.87
C ALA A 93 -14.35 -17.89 1.09
N GLN A 94 -15.24 -17.93 0.08
CA GLN A 94 -16.55 -17.27 0.07
C GLN A 94 -16.54 -15.76 0.39
N GLN A 95 -15.38 -15.12 0.26
CA GLN A 95 -15.17 -13.71 0.59
C GLN A 95 -14.80 -12.88 -0.63
N ARG A 96 -15.00 -11.57 -0.51
CA ARG A 96 -14.49 -10.58 -1.46
C ARG A 96 -13.21 -9.98 -0.87
N TYR A 97 -12.25 -9.70 -1.74
CA TYR A 97 -10.96 -9.12 -1.35
C TYR A 97 -10.43 -8.24 -2.49
N LEU A 98 -9.58 -7.28 -2.19
CA LEU A 98 -8.83 -6.54 -3.20
C LEU A 98 -7.63 -7.35 -3.71
N SER A 99 -7.42 -7.34 -5.01
CA SER A 99 -6.28 -8.04 -5.64
C SER A 99 -5.61 -7.16 -6.68
N LEU A 100 -4.31 -7.35 -6.85
CA LEU A 100 -3.55 -6.81 -7.97
C LEU A 100 -3.67 -7.71 -9.20
N GLY A 101 -3.59 -7.14 -10.40
CA GLY A 101 -3.66 -7.91 -11.62
C GLY A 101 -3.02 -7.24 -12.81
N CYS A 102 -2.95 -7.95 -13.93
CA CYS A 102 -2.36 -7.42 -15.14
C CYS A 102 -3.22 -6.31 -15.75
N LEU A 103 -2.59 -5.19 -16.10
CA LEU A 103 -3.26 -4.05 -16.74
C LEU A 103 -3.91 -4.43 -18.08
N LYS A 104 -3.37 -5.45 -18.78
CA LYS A 104 -3.86 -5.89 -20.09
C LYS A 104 -4.90 -6.99 -20.01
N CYS A 105 -4.60 -8.09 -19.31
CA CYS A 105 -5.44 -9.30 -19.34
C CYS A 105 -6.18 -9.61 -18.04
N ASP A 106 -6.05 -8.73 -17.03
CA ASP A 106 -6.71 -8.83 -15.73
C ASP A 106 -6.37 -10.10 -14.92
N ALA A 107 -5.36 -10.87 -15.37
CA ALA A 107 -4.87 -12.03 -14.65
C ALA A 107 -4.28 -11.62 -13.30
N LEU A 108 -4.65 -12.34 -12.24
CA LEU A 108 -4.21 -12.04 -10.88
C LEU A 108 -2.71 -12.23 -10.74
N PHE A 109 -2.08 -11.30 -10.03
CA PHE A 109 -0.77 -11.51 -9.43
C PHE A 109 -1.03 -12.16 -8.07
N GLY A 110 -0.53 -13.39 -7.87
CA GLY A 110 -0.70 -14.09 -6.61
C GLY A 110 -0.11 -13.30 -5.46
N SER A 111 -0.76 -13.30 -4.29
CA SER A 111 -0.23 -12.61 -3.10
C SER A 111 1.09 -13.22 -2.64
N PHE A 112 1.18 -14.55 -2.61
CA PHE A 112 2.38 -15.26 -2.17
C PHE A 112 3.66 -14.89 -2.97
N PRO A 113 3.68 -14.95 -4.33
CA PRO A 113 4.83 -14.48 -5.09
C PRO A 113 5.22 -13.02 -4.82
N LEU A 114 4.24 -12.12 -4.67
CA LEU A 114 4.52 -10.72 -4.38
C LEU A 114 5.07 -10.53 -2.95
N GLU A 115 4.60 -11.32 -1.99
CA GLU A 115 5.13 -11.33 -0.62
C GLU A 115 6.57 -11.88 -0.56
N GLU A 116 6.91 -12.88 -1.38
CA GLU A 116 8.29 -13.36 -1.53
C GLU A 116 9.21 -12.28 -2.10
N GLU A 117 8.76 -11.56 -3.15
CA GLU A 117 9.51 -10.42 -3.70
C GLU A 117 9.71 -9.31 -2.66
N ALA A 118 8.66 -8.97 -1.89
CA ALA A 118 8.77 -8.00 -0.81
C ALA A 118 9.78 -8.44 0.26
N THR A 119 9.74 -9.71 0.67
CA THR A 119 10.66 -10.29 1.64
C THR A 119 12.11 -10.23 1.14
N SER A 120 12.33 -10.56 -0.13
CA SER A 120 13.64 -10.50 -0.78
C SER A 120 14.21 -9.08 -0.80
N VAL A 121 13.38 -8.09 -1.15
CA VAL A 121 13.77 -6.67 -1.14
C VAL A 121 14.13 -6.21 0.27
N LEU A 122 13.32 -6.57 1.27
CA LEU A 122 13.57 -6.19 2.67
C LEU A 122 14.85 -6.85 3.21
N ALA A 123 15.08 -8.12 2.89
CA ALA A 123 16.29 -8.85 3.32
C ALA A 123 17.59 -8.33 2.69
N SER A 124 17.50 -7.59 1.59
CA SER A 124 18.65 -7.05 0.85
C SER A 124 18.80 -5.53 0.99
N ASP A 125 18.06 -4.89 1.89
CA ASP A 125 18.00 -3.43 2.03
C ASP A 125 17.68 -2.71 0.69
N GLY A 126 16.94 -3.37 -0.20
CA GLY A 126 16.71 -2.94 -1.57
C GLY A 126 15.62 -1.87 -1.74
N VAL A 127 14.90 -1.50 -0.69
CA VAL A 127 13.74 -0.59 -0.75
C VAL A 127 14.05 0.75 -1.43
N PRO A 128 15.17 1.44 -1.14
CA PRO A 128 15.50 2.72 -1.79
C PRO A 128 15.63 2.61 -3.31
N SER A 129 15.98 1.41 -3.83
CA SER A 129 16.18 1.16 -5.26
C SER A 129 14.88 0.91 -6.04
N LEU A 130 13.78 0.64 -5.35
CA LEU A 130 12.50 0.40 -5.99
C LEU A 130 11.95 1.68 -6.65
N PRO A 131 11.36 1.60 -7.85
CA PRO A 131 10.65 2.73 -8.46
C PRO A 131 9.56 3.30 -7.55
N ILE A 132 9.48 4.63 -7.48
CA ILE A 132 8.39 5.36 -6.82
C ILE A 132 7.23 5.45 -7.81
N LEU A 133 6.12 4.78 -7.50
CA LEU A 133 4.88 4.86 -8.29
C LEU A 133 4.00 6.04 -7.87
N ALA A 134 4.10 6.46 -6.60
CA ALA A 134 3.43 7.63 -6.07
C ALA A 134 4.23 8.23 -4.92
N GLU A 135 4.27 9.56 -4.82
CA GLU A 135 4.80 10.31 -3.66
C GLU A 135 3.78 11.40 -3.30
N LEU A 136 3.25 11.35 -2.08
CA LEU A 136 2.27 12.33 -1.60
C LEU A 136 2.56 12.75 -0.16
N THR A 137 2.29 14.01 0.14
CA THR A 137 2.22 14.50 1.52
C THR A 137 0.87 14.14 2.12
N ARG A 138 0.85 13.35 3.20
CA ARG A 138 -0.36 12.87 3.89
C ARG A 138 -0.29 13.17 5.40
N PRO A 139 -1.44 13.35 6.07
CA PRO A 139 -1.49 13.43 7.53
C PRO A 139 -0.90 12.18 8.19
N GLU A 140 -0.14 12.37 9.26
CA GLU A 140 0.42 11.28 10.07
C GLU A 140 -0.67 10.34 10.61
N LEU A 141 -1.86 10.87 10.88
CA LEU A 141 -3.03 10.07 11.30
C LEU A 141 -3.35 8.93 10.33
N GLU A 142 -3.20 9.13 9.01
CA GLU A 142 -3.49 8.09 8.02
C GLU A 142 -2.55 6.90 8.17
N TRP A 143 -1.27 7.15 8.47
CA TRP A 143 -0.28 6.11 8.67
C TRP A 143 -0.59 5.25 9.90
N HIS A 144 -0.89 5.90 11.03
CA HIS A 144 -1.25 5.21 12.28
C HIS A 144 -2.55 4.41 12.15
N ALA A 145 -3.50 4.89 11.34
CA ALA A 145 -4.75 4.18 11.11
C ALA A 145 -4.54 2.81 10.42
N LEU A 146 -3.47 2.63 9.64
CA LEU A 146 -3.13 1.35 8.99
C LEU A 146 -2.70 0.26 9.98
N GLU A 147 -2.29 0.62 11.19
CA GLU A 147 -1.88 -0.35 12.23
C GLU A 147 -3.08 -0.91 13.00
N LEU A 148 -4.23 -0.25 12.90
CA LEU A 148 -5.44 -0.60 13.65
C LEU A 148 -6.38 -1.52 12.87
N THR A 149 -6.01 -1.90 11.65
CA THR A 149 -6.82 -2.66 10.68
C THR A 149 -6.21 -4.01 10.36
#